data_AF-A0A4W3JNS5-F1
#
_entry.id   AF-A0A4W3JNS5-F1
#
_cell.length_a   1.000
_cell.length_b   1.000
_cell.length_c   1.000
_cell.angle_alpha   90.00
_cell.angle_beta   90.00
_cell.angle_gamma   90.00
#
_symmetry.space_group_name_H-M   'P 1'
#
loop_
_entity.id
_entity.type
_entity.pdbx_description
1 polymer ?
#
loop_
_entity_poly.entity_id
_entity_poly.type
_entity_poly.pdbx_seq_one_letter_code
_entity_poly.pdbx_strand_id
1 'polypeptide(L)'
;MLETIQSAVLEVGENLFPTLPKLSADDVVNVWANVAGFTDRQMSLQKGVHIPNLGTFTFSQQKLDMGHKQILMQRPVFLMSEKNVQDHGLTYTKQHVSDDIPIVPLNFTAISLESPFDRDTVEGCVKETLQIMYRYISLKRNVEFIFKDIGVLTIRNNKVKMKFYKDFLNAMDGSGYLVKALSNRPVTEDSVISMKDSSEFRATPNTVVFPW
;
A
#
# COMPACT_ATOMS: atom_id res chain seq x y z
N MET A 1 19.92 3.51 -8.32
CA MET A 1 19.04 3.40 -7.13
C MET A 1 19.30 4.57 -6.19
N LEU A 2 20.50 4.72 -5.61
CA LEU A 2 20.92 5.97 -4.92
C LEU A 2 20.76 7.23 -5.78
N GLU A 3 21.10 7.14 -7.08
CA GLU A 3 20.93 8.24 -8.04
C GLU A 3 19.48 8.72 -8.19
N THR A 4 18.47 7.86 -7.95
CA THR A 4 17.05 8.20 -8.09
C THR A 4 16.56 9.01 -6.89
N ILE A 5 17.00 8.62 -5.68
CA ILE A 5 16.73 9.38 -4.45
C ILE A 5 17.44 10.72 -4.52
N GLN A 6 18.73 10.71 -4.87
CA GLN A 6 19.52 11.94 -5.00
C GLN A 6 18.96 12.84 -6.09
N SER A 7 18.60 12.35 -7.27
CA SER A 7 17.94 13.17 -8.30
C SER A 7 16.61 13.75 -7.82
N ALA A 8 15.78 12.95 -7.15
CA ALA A 8 14.49 13.40 -6.63
C ALA A 8 14.63 14.44 -5.50
N VAL A 9 15.70 14.36 -4.70
CA VAL A 9 16.01 15.33 -3.62
C VAL A 9 16.68 16.59 -4.19
N LEU A 10 17.60 16.43 -5.14
CA LEU A 10 18.35 17.52 -5.79
C LEU A 10 17.44 18.45 -6.61
N GLU A 11 16.38 17.93 -7.23
CA GLU A 11 15.38 18.75 -7.95
C GLU A 11 14.57 19.69 -7.04
N VAL A 12 14.68 19.56 -5.73
CA VAL A 12 13.75 20.17 -4.75
C VAL A 12 14.47 20.99 -3.68
N GLY A 13 15.76 20.73 -3.48
CA GLY A 13 16.56 21.36 -2.43
C GLY A 13 16.51 20.54 -1.15
N GLU A 14 17.69 20.21 -0.61
CA GLU A 14 17.89 19.34 0.55
C GLU A 14 17.13 19.78 1.82
N ASN A 15 16.69 21.04 1.90
CA ASN A 15 15.97 21.60 3.05
C ASN A 15 14.53 21.10 3.22
N LEU A 16 13.91 20.50 2.19
CA LEU A 16 12.51 20.04 2.25
C LEU A 16 12.37 18.59 2.76
N PHE A 17 13.46 17.82 2.74
CA PHE A 17 13.49 16.40 3.11
C PHE A 17 14.66 16.15 4.06
N PRO A 18 14.55 16.47 5.36
CA PRO A 18 15.67 16.36 6.31
C PRO A 18 16.05 14.91 6.69
N THR A 19 15.22 13.91 6.36
CA THR A 19 15.41 12.51 6.79
C THR A 19 15.97 11.65 5.66
N LEU A 20 15.34 11.63 4.48
CA LEU A 20 15.74 10.74 3.38
C LEU A 20 17.20 10.88 2.91
N PRO A 21 17.83 12.07 2.86
CA PRO A 21 19.23 12.21 2.47
C PRO A 21 20.22 11.53 3.42
N LYS A 22 19.78 11.19 4.64
CA LYS A 22 20.59 10.49 5.65
C LYS A 22 20.44 8.97 5.57
N LEU A 23 19.55 8.47 4.71
CA LEU A 23 19.21 7.06 4.58
C LEU A 23 19.70 6.54 3.22
N SER A 24 20.19 5.30 3.20
CA SER A 24 20.41 4.59 1.94
C SER A 24 19.08 4.13 1.34
N ALA A 25 19.09 3.72 0.06
CA ALA A 25 17.92 3.12 -0.57
C ALA A 25 17.43 1.87 0.21
N ASP A 26 18.37 1.00 0.57
CA ASP A 26 18.08 -0.21 1.36
C ASP A 26 17.44 0.13 2.71
N ASP A 27 17.86 1.22 3.36
CA ASP A 27 17.26 1.68 4.60
C ASP A 27 15.79 2.08 4.41
N VAL A 28 15.49 2.83 3.35
CA VAL A 28 14.11 3.22 3.01
C VAL A 28 13.26 1.98 2.71
N VAL A 29 13.78 1.04 1.93
CA VAL A 29 13.11 -0.23 1.63
C VAL A 29 12.83 -1.01 2.91
N ASN A 30 13.79 -1.09 3.82
CA ASN A 30 13.65 -1.81 5.10
C ASN A 30 12.61 -1.14 6.02
N VAL A 31 12.59 0.19 6.11
CA VAL A 31 11.56 0.91 6.87
C VAL A 31 10.17 0.59 6.32
N TRP A 32 9.98 0.64 5.00
CA TRP A 32 8.69 0.32 4.37
C TRP A 32 8.34 -1.18 4.43
N ALA A 33 9.33 -2.07 4.45
CA ALA A 33 9.12 -3.48 4.73
C ALA A 33 8.57 -3.69 6.15
N ASN A 34 9.06 -2.94 7.14
CA ASN A 34 8.53 -2.99 8.51
C ASN A 34 7.11 -2.38 8.61
N VAL A 35 6.82 -1.31 7.86
CA VAL A 35 5.45 -0.75 7.73
C VAL A 35 4.48 -1.79 7.15
N ALA A 36 4.90 -2.49 6.09
CA ALA A 36 4.10 -3.56 5.50
C ALA A 36 3.92 -4.72 6.48
N GLY A 37 4.99 -5.16 7.16
CA GLY A 37 4.92 -6.21 8.18
C GLY A 37 4.00 -5.85 9.34
N PHE A 38 4.03 -4.60 9.82
CA PHE A 38 3.07 -4.13 10.83
C PHE A 38 1.62 -4.22 10.32
N THR A 39 1.39 -3.78 9.08
CA THR A 39 0.06 -3.81 8.44
C THR A 39 -0.46 -5.23 8.31
N ASP A 40 0.36 -6.16 7.82
CA ASP A 40 0.04 -7.57 7.68
C ASP A 40 -0.33 -8.22 9.03
N ARG A 41 0.47 -7.96 10.07
CA ARG A 41 0.19 -8.45 11.43
C ARG A 41 -1.14 -7.93 11.97
N GLN A 42 -1.43 -6.63 11.84
CA GLN A 42 -2.69 -6.07 12.33
C GLN A 42 -3.90 -6.58 11.55
N MET A 43 -3.79 -6.71 10.22
CA MET A 43 -4.86 -7.26 9.40
C MET A 43 -5.12 -8.73 9.72
N SER A 44 -4.08 -9.53 9.97
CA SER A 44 -4.24 -10.91 10.46
C SER A 44 -5.03 -10.98 11.78
N LEU A 45 -4.89 -9.95 12.63
CA LEU A 45 -5.65 -9.79 13.87
C LEU A 45 -7.05 -9.17 13.67
N GLN A 46 -7.55 -9.13 12.44
CA GLN A 46 -8.86 -8.56 12.08
C GLN A 46 -8.98 -7.06 12.40
N LYS A 47 -7.88 -6.32 12.27
CA LYS A 47 -7.85 -4.86 12.44
C LYS A 47 -7.42 -4.17 11.14
N GLY A 48 -8.05 -3.06 10.82
CA GLY A 48 -7.57 -2.17 9.77
C GLY A 48 -6.37 -1.35 10.24
N VAL A 49 -5.55 -0.87 9.31
CA VAL A 49 -4.41 0.00 9.59
C VAL A 49 -4.51 1.27 8.78
N HIS A 50 -4.52 2.41 9.47
CA HIS A 50 -4.42 3.73 8.85
C HIS A 50 -2.95 4.15 8.73
N ILE A 51 -2.50 4.40 7.50
CA ILE A 51 -1.18 4.94 7.19
C ILE A 51 -1.34 6.46 6.95
N PRO A 52 -0.77 7.32 7.82
CA PRO A 52 -0.87 8.76 7.69
C PRO A 52 -0.41 9.24 6.31
N ASN A 53 -1.13 10.23 5.76
CA ASN A 53 -0.88 10.81 4.44
C ASN A 53 -0.98 9.82 3.27
N LEU A 54 -1.53 8.62 3.45
CA LEU A 54 -1.69 7.65 2.37
C LEU A 54 -3.12 7.14 2.27
N GLY A 55 -3.55 6.36 3.24
CA GLY A 55 -4.83 5.65 3.18
C GLY A 55 -4.96 4.61 4.28
N THR A 56 -5.97 3.76 4.15
CA THR A 56 -6.32 2.76 5.15
C THR A 56 -6.44 1.38 4.52
N PHE A 57 -5.71 0.41 5.05
CA PHE A 57 -5.95 -1.00 4.80
C PHE A 57 -7.03 -1.51 5.74
N THR A 58 -8.04 -2.21 5.23
CA THR A 58 -9.14 -2.76 6.04
C THR A 58 -9.82 -3.90 5.27
N PHE A 59 -11.00 -4.33 5.73
CA PHE A 59 -11.77 -5.39 5.11
C PHE A 59 -13.10 -4.89 4.53
N SER A 60 -13.40 -5.39 3.33
CA SER A 60 -14.76 -5.46 2.82
C SER A 60 -15.38 -6.77 3.30
N GLN A 61 -16.59 -6.72 3.84
CA GLN A 61 -17.37 -7.90 4.19
C GLN A 61 -18.61 -7.97 3.29
N GLN A 62 -18.83 -9.12 2.66
CA GLN A 62 -20.03 -9.40 1.87
C GLN A 62 -20.63 -10.72 2.33
N LYS A 63 -21.92 -10.71 2.68
CA LYS A 63 -22.66 -11.94 2.95
C LYS A 63 -23.07 -12.55 1.62
N LEU A 64 -22.54 -13.73 1.30
CA LEU A 64 -22.96 -14.51 0.16
C LEU A 64 -24.03 -15.50 0.60
N ASP A 65 -25.20 -15.39 -0.02
CA ASP A 65 -26.26 -16.37 0.13
C ASP A 65 -25.99 -17.55 -0.83
N MET A 66 -25.70 -18.72 -0.27
CA MET A 66 -25.56 -19.97 -1.02
C MET A 66 -26.77 -20.89 -0.82
N GLY A 67 -27.96 -20.31 -0.58
CA GLY A 67 -29.22 -21.02 -0.36
C GLY A 67 -29.33 -21.56 1.06
N HIS A 68 -28.60 -22.63 1.37
CA HIS A 68 -28.68 -23.30 2.69
C HIS A 68 -27.66 -22.80 3.71
N LYS A 69 -26.70 -21.95 3.31
CA LYS A 69 -25.68 -21.38 4.18
C LYS A 69 -25.32 -19.97 3.71
N GLN A 70 -25.25 -19.04 4.66
CA GLN A 70 -24.66 -17.72 4.42
C GLN A 70 -23.16 -17.81 4.71
N ILE A 71 -22.33 -17.49 3.72
CA ILE A 71 -20.88 -17.39 3.89
C ILE A 71 -20.53 -15.92 3.99
N LEU A 72 -19.87 -15.53 5.09
CA LEU A 72 -19.25 -14.22 5.20
C LEU A 72 -17.96 -14.24 4.38
N MET A 73 -17.98 -13.57 3.23
CA MET A 73 -16.80 -13.37 2.43
C MET A 73 -16.13 -12.08 2.87
N GLN A 74 -14.93 -12.22 3.41
CA GLN A 74 -14.10 -11.09 3.78
C GLN A 74 -12.96 -10.93 2.78
N ARG A 75 -12.68 -9.69 2.37
CA ARG A 75 -11.61 -9.37 1.42
C ARG A 75 -10.81 -8.18 1.93
N PRO A 76 -9.48 -8.21 1.92
CA PRO A 76 -8.71 -7.02 2.20
C PRO A 76 -8.96 -5.97 1.10
N VAL A 77 -9.03 -4.72 1.50
CA VAL A 77 -9.20 -3.56 0.63
C VAL A 77 -8.30 -2.44 1.09
N PHE A 78 -7.94 -1.56 0.17
CA PHE A 78 -7.22 -0.33 0.45
C PHE A 78 -8.11 0.87 0.09
N LEU A 79 -8.28 1.77 1.05
CA LEU A 79 -9.01 3.02 0.88
C LEU A 79 -8.00 4.16 0.77
N MET A 80 -8.00 4.85 -0.36
CA MET A 80 -7.20 6.07 -0.52
C MET A 80 -7.75 7.18 0.38
N SER A 81 -6.87 7.99 0.97
CA SER A 81 -7.29 9.19 1.72
C SER A 81 -8.09 10.15 0.84
N GLU A 82 -9.30 10.52 1.25
CA GLU A 82 -10.16 11.47 0.53
C GLU A 82 -9.48 12.82 0.29
N LYS A 83 -8.69 13.28 1.28
CA LYS A 83 -7.89 14.51 1.15
C LYS A 83 -6.93 14.41 -0.04
N ASN A 84 -6.20 13.30 -0.16
CA ASN A 84 -5.23 13.11 -1.23
C ASN A 84 -5.91 12.88 -2.58
N VAL A 85 -7.11 12.27 -2.58
CA VAL A 85 -7.94 12.14 -3.78
C VAL A 85 -8.32 13.51 -4.32
N GLN A 86 -8.74 14.42 -3.44
CA GLN A 86 -9.07 15.81 -3.81
C GLN A 86 -7.84 16.61 -4.23
N ASP A 87 -6.78 16.61 -3.40
CA ASP A 87 -5.58 17.41 -3.60
C ASP A 87 -4.85 17.07 -4.91
N HIS A 88 -4.93 15.81 -5.37
CA HIS A 88 -4.25 15.34 -6.59
C HIS A 88 -5.18 14.96 -7.75
N GLY A 89 -6.50 15.18 -7.61
CA GLY A 89 -7.48 14.83 -8.64
C GLY A 89 -7.51 13.34 -8.98
N LEU A 90 -7.35 12.50 -7.95
CA LEU A 90 -7.35 11.05 -8.12
C LEU A 90 -8.76 10.51 -8.25
N THR A 91 -8.87 9.31 -8.81
CA THR A 91 -10.11 8.55 -8.87
C THR A 91 -9.83 7.14 -8.40
N TYR A 92 -10.77 6.55 -7.67
CA TYR A 92 -10.62 5.20 -7.14
C TYR A 92 -11.96 4.49 -7.16
N THR A 93 -11.94 3.15 -7.22
CA THR A 93 -13.17 2.36 -7.11
C THR A 93 -13.60 2.31 -5.65
N LYS A 94 -14.76 2.89 -5.35
CA LYS A 94 -15.33 2.87 -4.00
C LYS A 94 -15.55 1.42 -3.55
N GLN A 95 -14.95 1.05 -2.42
CA GLN A 95 -15.10 -0.26 -1.80
C GLN A 95 -16.17 -0.19 -0.72
N HIS A 96 -16.96 -1.25 -0.58
CA HIS A 96 -17.89 -1.38 0.54
C HIS A 96 -17.11 -1.95 1.73
N VAL A 97 -16.87 -1.12 2.75
CA VAL A 97 -16.13 -1.53 3.95
C VAL A 97 -17.08 -1.87 5.08
N SER A 98 -16.65 -2.79 5.95
CA SER A 98 -17.39 -3.10 7.17
C SER A 98 -17.06 -2.05 8.24
N ASP A 99 -18.09 -1.43 8.80
CA ASP A 99 -17.95 -0.43 9.87
C ASP A 99 -17.53 -1.07 11.21
N ASP A 100 -17.63 -2.38 11.33
CA ASP A 100 -17.33 -3.14 12.55
C ASP A 100 -15.84 -3.48 12.70
N ILE A 101 -15.01 -3.19 11.70
CA ILE A 101 -13.58 -3.49 11.73
C ILE A 101 -12.83 -2.35 12.45
N PRO A 102 -12.20 -2.60 13.60
CA PRO A 102 -11.44 -1.57 14.31
C PRO A 102 -10.23 -1.15 13.47
N ILE A 103 -10.03 0.17 13.32
CA ILE A 103 -8.89 0.75 12.61
C ILE A 103 -7.88 1.25 13.64
N VAL A 104 -6.64 0.80 13.53
CA VAL A 104 -5.51 1.29 14.34
C VAL A 104 -4.61 2.21 13.50
N PRO A 105 -4.02 3.26 14.08
CA PRO A 105 -3.02 4.04 13.37
C PRO A 105 -1.72 3.25 13.25
N LEU A 106 -0.93 3.56 12.22
CA LEU A 106 0.45 3.11 12.11
C LEU A 106 1.24 3.54 13.36
N ASN A 107 1.94 2.59 13.98
CA ASN A 107 2.69 2.84 15.21
C ASN A 107 4.20 2.95 14.91
N PHE A 108 4.68 4.17 14.70
CA PHE A 108 6.10 4.41 14.40
C PHE A 108 7.04 3.96 15.52
N THR A 109 6.61 3.99 16.79
CA THR A 109 7.41 3.46 17.90
C THR A 109 7.55 1.94 17.81
N ALA A 110 6.49 1.21 17.46
CA ALA A 110 6.60 -0.23 17.25
C ALA A 110 7.51 -0.57 16.06
N ILE A 111 7.40 0.19 14.97
CA ILE A 111 8.21 0.00 13.76
C ILE A 111 9.68 0.31 14.02
N SER A 112 10.00 1.35 14.81
CA SER A 112 11.38 1.68 15.16
C SER A 112 12.07 0.56 15.93
N LEU A 113 11.34 -0.21 16.75
CA LEU A 113 11.90 -1.37 17.47
C LEU A 113 12.32 -2.52 16.54
N GLU A 114 11.79 -2.56 15.32
CA GLU A 114 12.13 -3.54 14.28
C GLU A 114 13.18 -3.01 13.29
N SER A 115 13.78 -1.83 13.58
CA SER A 115 14.72 -1.15 12.71
C SER A 115 15.93 -0.62 13.49
N PRO A 116 17.05 -0.30 12.83
CA PRO A 116 18.17 0.40 13.48
C PRO A 116 17.90 1.89 13.69
N PHE A 117 16.74 2.41 13.26
CA PHE A 117 16.38 3.82 13.28
C PHE A 117 15.48 4.15 14.47
N ASP A 118 15.64 5.36 15.01
CA ASP A 118 14.71 5.90 16.00
C ASP A 118 13.34 6.21 15.38
N ARG A 119 12.36 6.48 16.25
CA ARG A 119 10.98 6.78 15.86
C ARG A 119 10.89 7.94 14.87
N ASP A 120 11.62 9.02 15.09
CA ASP A 120 11.51 10.25 14.29
C ASP A 120 12.10 10.02 12.89
N THR A 121 13.19 9.26 12.80
CA THR A 121 13.78 8.84 11.54
C THR A 121 12.85 7.91 10.76
N VAL A 122 12.18 6.97 11.41
CA VAL A 122 11.16 6.10 10.77
C VAL A 122 9.97 6.92 10.27
N GLU A 123 9.41 7.78 11.11
CA GLU A 123 8.28 8.64 10.75
C GLU A 123 8.63 9.60 9.60
N GLY A 124 9.82 10.21 9.67
CA GLY A 124 10.37 11.07 8.63
C GLY A 124 10.54 10.33 7.30
N CYS A 125 11.13 9.12 7.32
CA CYS A 125 11.28 8.29 6.14
C CYS A 125 9.94 8.01 5.45
N VAL A 126 8.93 7.57 6.21
CA VAL A 126 7.58 7.29 5.68
C VAL A 126 6.95 8.55 5.10
N LYS A 127 6.98 9.65 5.85
CA LYS A 127 6.38 10.92 5.45
C LYS A 127 7.02 11.48 4.18
N GLU A 128 8.35 11.57 4.14
CA GLU A 128 9.09 12.15 3.03
C GLU A 128 9.00 11.28 1.77
N THR A 129 8.99 9.94 1.92
CA THR A 129 8.75 9.02 0.79
C THR A 129 7.41 9.31 0.13
N LEU A 130 6.35 9.46 0.93
CA LEU A 130 5.01 9.77 0.42
C LEU A 130 4.94 11.18 -0.20
N GLN A 131 5.62 12.17 0.38
CA GLN A 131 5.67 13.52 -0.21
C GLN A 131 6.30 13.51 -1.61
N ILE A 132 7.42 12.80 -1.78
CA ILE A 132 8.04 12.62 -3.10
C ILE A 132 7.09 11.87 -4.04
N MET A 133 6.42 10.81 -3.57
CA MET A 133 5.41 10.09 -4.35
C MET A 133 4.32 11.03 -4.88
N TYR A 134 3.73 11.87 -4.03
CA TYR A 134 2.71 12.83 -4.44
C TYR A 134 3.22 13.91 -5.40
N ARG A 135 4.50 14.27 -5.32
CA ARG A 135 5.13 15.15 -6.32
C ARG A 135 5.13 14.49 -7.70
N TYR A 136 5.53 13.22 -7.80
CA TYR A 136 5.49 12.49 -9.08
C TYR A 136 4.07 12.36 -9.63
N ILE A 137 3.08 12.11 -8.77
CA ILE A 137 1.66 12.09 -9.15
C ILE A 137 1.23 13.47 -9.71
N SER A 138 1.66 14.55 -9.07
CA SER A 138 1.35 15.92 -9.51
C SER A 138 1.98 16.24 -10.88
N LEU A 139 3.15 15.67 -11.16
CA LEU A 139 3.82 15.71 -12.48
C LEU A 139 3.21 14.74 -13.51
N LYS A 140 2.05 14.13 -13.21
CA LYS A 140 1.33 13.17 -14.08
C LYS A 140 2.16 11.93 -14.45
N ARG A 141 3.12 11.59 -13.59
CA ARG A 141 3.90 10.34 -13.70
C ARG A 141 3.09 9.18 -13.14
N ASN A 142 3.30 8.00 -13.72
CA ASN A 142 2.74 6.79 -13.16
C ASN A 142 3.53 6.41 -11.91
N VAL A 143 2.84 5.95 -10.88
CA VAL A 143 3.45 5.52 -9.62
C VAL A 143 3.04 4.10 -9.31
N GLU A 144 4.01 3.31 -8.84
CA GLU A 144 3.78 2.01 -8.24
C GLU A 144 4.41 2.00 -6.86
N PHE A 145 3.64 1.61 -5.86
CA PHE A 145 4.07 1.52 -4.48
C PHE A 145 3.93 0.08 -4.01
N ILE A 146 5.06 -0.55 -3.74
CA ILE A 146 5.17 -1.95 -3.36
C ILE A 146 5.09 -2.03 -1.83
N PHE A 147 4.06 -2.73 -1.35
CA PHE A 147 3.98 -3.18 0.03
C PHE A 147 4.44 -4.62 0.08
N LYS A 148 5.64 -4.84 0.63
CA LYS A 148 6.23 -6.17 0.76
C LYS A 148 5.22 -7.15 1.37
N ASP A 149 5.09 -8.32 0.76
CA ASP A 149 4.18 -9.40 1.17
C ASP A 149 2.67 -9.09 1.13
N ILE A 150 2.26 -7.83 0.89
CA ILE A 150 0.84 -7.42 0.82
C ILE A 150 0.38 -7.25 -0.63
N GLY A 151 1.09 -6.46 -1.43
CA GLY A 151 0.68 -6.14 -2.80
C GLY A 151 1.27 -4.85 -3.35
N VAL A 152 0.68 -4.34 -4.43
CA VAL A 152 1.14 -3.15 -5.14
C VAL A 152 -0.01 -2.16 -5.33
N LEU A 153 0.19 -0.94 -4.84
CA LEU A 153 -0.66 0.21 -5.12
C LEU A 153 -0.18 0.87 -6.40
N THR A 154 -1.07 1.01 -7.38
CA THR A 154 -0.76 1.62 -8.68
C THR A 154 -1.58 2.88 -8.87
N ILE A 155 -0.93 3.94 -9.33
CA ILE A 155 -1.56 5.21 -9.70
C ILE A 155 -1.17 5.52 -11.13
N ARG A 156 -2.11 5.33 -12.06
CA ARG A 156 -1.90 5.54 -13.49
C ARG A 156 -3.05 6.36 -14.06
N ASN A 157 -2.74 7.43 -14.79
CA ASN A 157 -3.75 8.38 -15.30
C ASN A 157 -4.71 8.86 -14.19
N ASN A 158 -4.15 9.18 -13.01
CA ASN A 158 -4.86 9.55 -11.78
C ASN A 158 -5.84 8.47 -11.24
N LYS A 159 -5.81 7.24 -11.76
CA LYS A 159 -6.61 6.12 -11.25
C LYS A 159 -5.80 5.32 -10.23
N VAL A 160 -6.32 5.21 -9.02
CA VAL A 160 -5.75 4.43 -7.93
C VAL A 160 -6.29 3.00 -8.00
N LYS A 161 -5.40 2.01 -8.01
CA LYS A 161 -5.75 0.59 -7.95
C LYS A 161 -4.77 -0.14 -7.05
N MET A 162 -5.28 -0.78 -6.00
CA MET A 162 -4.52 -1.71 -5.18
C MET A 162 -4.69 -3.13 -5.73
N LYS A 163 -3.57 -3.83 -5.94
CA LYS A 163 -3.55 -5.25 -6.27
C LYS A 163 -2.90 -6.00 -5.12
N PHE A 164 -3.56 -7.04 -4.62
CA PHE A 164 -3.04 -7.82 -3.50
C PHE A 164 -2.34 -9.09 -3.99
N TYR A 165 -1.28 -9.49 -3.29
CA TYR A 165 -0.65 -10.78 -3.55
C TYR A 165 -1.57 -11.92 -3.15
N LYS A 166 -1.49 -13.02 -3.90
CA LYS A 166 -2.29 -14.22 -3.63
C LYS A 166 -2.10 -14.76 -2.21
N ASP A 167 -0.87 -14.76 -1.70
CA ASP A 167 -0.56 -15.29 -0.38
C ASP A 167 -1.14 -14.40 0.74
N PHE A 168 -1.08 -13.08 0.57
CA PHE A 168 -1.77 -12.14 1.45
C PHE A 168 -3.29 -12.37 1.44
N LEU A 169 -3.89 -12.49 0.26
CA LEU A 169 -5.32 -12.78 0.14
C LEU A 169 -5.72 -14.09 0.84
N ASN A 170 -4.90 -15.13 0.71
CA ASN A 170 -5.13 -16.40 1.38
C ASN A 170 -5.02 -16.29 2.91
N ALA A 171 -4.01 -15.57 3.41
CA ALA A 171 -3.81 -15.35 4.84
C ALA A 171 -4.96 -14.55 5.46
N MET A 172 -5.51 -13.60 4.70
CA MET A 172 -6.62 -12.74 5.11
C MET A 172 -8.00 -13.38 4.94
N ASP A 173 -8.07 -14.50 4.23
CA ASP A 173 -9.28 -15.26 4.02
C ASP A 173 -9.45 -16.33 5.10
N GLY A 174 -10.12 -15.95 6.19
CA GLY A 174 -10.46 -16.88 7.28
C GLY A 174 -11.29 -18.10 6.85
N SER A 175 -11.74 -18.19 5.60
CA SER A 175 -12.56 -19.28 5.05
C SER A 175 -11.87 -20.17 4.00
N GLY A 176 -10.79 -19.71 3.36
CA GLY A 176 -10.11 -20.39 2.24
C GLY A 176 -10.84 -20.38 0.88
N TYR A 177 -11.97 -19.66 0.74
CA TYR A 177 -12.78 -19.58 -0.49
C TYR A 177 -12.55 -18.33 -1.35
N LEU A 178 -11.85 -17.32 -0.83
CA LEU A 178 -11.69 -15.99 -1.41
C LEU A 178 -11.00 -16.04 -2.78
N VAL A 179 -9.83 -16.68 -2.85
CA VAL A 179 -9.04 -16.72 -4.09
C VAL A 179 -9.78 -17.52 -5.17
N LYS A 180 -10.42 -18.63 -4.81
CA LYS A 180 -11.29 -19.40 -5.74
C LYS A 180 -12.46 -18.56 -6.26
N ALA A 181 -13.10 -17.77 -5.40
CA ALA A 181 -14.20 -16.90 -5.78
C ALA A 181 -13.77 -15.65 -6.57
N LEU A 182 -12.53 -15.19 -6.40
CA LEU A 182 -11.94 -14.09 -7.16
C LEU A 182 -11.58 -14.50 -8.60
N SER A 183 -10.99 -15.69 -8.77
CA SER A 183 -10.63 -16.23 -10.09
C SER A 183 -11.84 -16.56 -10.96
N ASN A 184 -13.00 -16.87 -10.38
CA ASN A 184 -14.20 -17.23 -11.14
C ASN A 184 -15.04 -16.03 -11.63
N ARG A 185 -14.59 -14.78 -11.42
CA ARG A 185 -15.30 -13.57 -11.83
C ARG A 185 -14.47 -12.76 -12.84
N PRO A 186 -14.93 -12.62 -14.10
CA PRO A 186 -14.14 -11.99 -15.18
C PRO A 186 -13.81 -10.49 -14.94
N VAL A 187 -14.44 -9.83 -13.97
CA VAL A 187 -14.20 -8.42 -13.63
C VAL A 187 -13.16 -8.24 -12.51
N THR A 188 -12.78 -9.31 -11.79
CA THR A 188 -11.94 -9.22 -10.56
C THR A 188 -10.57 -9.87 -10.66
N GLU A 189 -10.28 -10.64 -11.72
CA GLU A 189 -8.96 -11.25 -11.96
C GLU A 189 -7.83 -10.20 -11.92
N ASP A 190 -8.17 -8.98 -12.30
CA ASP A 190 -7.28 -7.85 -12.48
C ASP A 190 -6.73 -7.23 -11.17
N SER A 191 -7.20 -7.73 -10.01
CA SER A 191 -6.83 -7.26 -8.65
C SER A 191 -5.99 -8.27 -7.86
N VAL A 192 -5.74 -9.46 -8.43
CA VAL A 192 -4.91 -10.51 -7.83
C VAL A 192 -3.62 -10.62 -8.63
N ILE A 193 -2.47 -10.58 -7.97
CA ILE A 193 -1.17 -10.74 -8.63
C ILE A 193 -0.34 -11.84 -7.95
N SER A 194 0.42 -12.60 -8.74
CA SER A 194 1.44 -13.49 -8.20
C SER A 194 2.67 -12.68 -7.80
N MET A 195 3.37 -13.11 -6.76
CA MET A 195 4.65 -12.50 -6.35
C MET A 195 5.70 -12.57 -7.48
N LYS A 196 5.63 -13.59 -8.35
CA LYS A 196 6.48 -13.71 -9.55
C LYS A 196 6.10 -12.73 -10.66
N ASP A 197 4.82 -12.40 -10.82
CA ASP A 197 4.34 -11.44 -11.83
C ASP A 197 4.72 -10.00 -11.45
N SER A 198 5.11 -9.75 -10.19
CA SER A 198 5.67 -8.45 -9.79
C SER A 198 6.97 -8.11 -10.52
N SER A 199 7.71 -9.12 -11.00
CA SER A 199 8.89 -8.91 -11.84
C SER A 199 8.55 -8.41 -13.26
N GLU A 200 7.27 -8.45 -13.66
CA GLU A 200 6.77 -7.90 -14.93
C GLU A 200 6.28 -6.45 -14.81
N PHE A 201 6.37 -5.81 -13.64
CA PHE A 201 6.29 -4.36 -13.52
C PHE A 201 7.54 -3.74 -14.16
N ARG A 202 7.58 -3.79 -15.49
CA ARG A 202 8.61 -3.14 -16.29
C ARG A 202 8.54 -1.67 -15.96
N ALA A 203 9.61 -1.13 -15.39
CA ALA A 203 9.85 0.29 -15.29
C ALA A 203 9.77 0.88 -16.71
N THR A 204 8.58 1.28 -17.12
CA THR A 204 8.44 2.11 -18.31
C THR A 204 9.05 3.46 -17.98
N PRO A 205 9.59 4.21 -18.95
CA PRO A 205 10.22 5.51 -18.69
C PRO A 205 9.32 6.49 -17.92
N ASN A 206 8.01 6.27 -17.91
CA ASN A 206 7.02 7.10 -17.25
C ASN A 206 6.55 6.60 -15.87
N THR A 207 7.00 5.42 -15.42
CA THR A 207 6.60 4.83 -14.12
C THR A 207 7.72 4.96 -13.10
N VAL A 208 7.38 5.45 -11.90
CA VAL A 208 8.28 5.52 -10.74
C VAL A 208 7.83 4.49 -9.71
N VAL A 209 8.78 3.69 -9.22
CA VAL A 209 8.52 2.61 -8.26
C VAL A 209 9.01 3.02 -6.88
N PHE A 210 8.21 2.71 -5.86
CA PHE A 210 8.44 2.98 -4.45
C PHE A 210 8.24 1.71 -3.62
N PRO A 211 8.91 1.58 -2.46
CA PRO A 211 10.13 2.30 -2.10
C PRO A 211 11.26 1.97 -3.10
N TRP A 212 12.19 2.92 -3.29
CA TRP A 212 13.30 2.84 -4.26
C TRP A 212 14.49 2.04 -3.76
#